data_AF-A0A3N5P6R5-F1
#
_entry.id   AF-A0A3N5P6R5-F1
#
_cell.length_a   1.000
_cell.length_b   1.000
_cell.length_c   1.000
_cell.angle_alpha   90.00
_cell.angle_beta   90.00
_cell.angle_gamma   90.00
#
_symmetry.space_group_name_H-M   'P 1'
#
loop_
_entity.id
_entity.type
_entity.pdbx_description
1 polymer ?
#
loop_
_entity_poly.entity_id
_entity_poly.type
_entity_poly.pdbx_seq_one_letter_code
_entity_poly.pdbx_strand_id
1 'polypeptide(L)'
;MLVWLAAPGQVALDRAVNLALLALAALTAYRLTRLARSGLLWRVSRKLVLSYILVGAVPILLLVTFSALAFLLVFFDIGSYLVRDRFDEIVGQASVYGRMTLFEIERADLSAHASIIERRQAAISARHPQASLSLASPEELPTWLAGRGFSGLVEQGKTARAVVLSGGRAPRHAVVVDLPVESALTDGALEASGIRLGEQRAGSLLNTATYLTYVDWETGAAQRTPPVAMSVDVPALYNWLGGDDANAGFHRTLLAMLVGIGVLLLVIEVIALANGLALARTITTSVDELFGGTERVKSGEFDQRIAVRSDDQLGTLAASFNDMTGRIQHLLVEQDEKRRLEQELRIARDIQMSLLPQGTLQAPGLSVAALCSPAREVGGDYYDFLPLADGRIGLIIADVSGKGTSAALYMAELKGLMLSLSRIHTSPRALLVDANRIISPHLDSRSFITMTYAVIDAAAGTLTCARAGHTPFIRIAAHGSAVRRAEVMAPDGMVLGLNLDGGVRFERCLEELTLQVAHGDLLFFFTDGISEAMDARGDCFGDERLSACLEAIADQPPEAIRDRLVEEISAFVQGQPQHDDITMVIVKFNE
;
A
#
# COMPACT_ATOMS: atom_id res chain seq x y z
N MET A 1 13.41 27.08 37.74
CA MET A 1 13.49 28.35 38.47
C MET A 1 13.36 28.04 39.95
N LEU A 2 14.36 27.33 40.49
CA LEU A 2 14.46 26.93 41.88
C LEU A 2 15.83 27.40 42.37
N VAL A 3 15.81 28.24 43.40
CA VAL A 3 16.88 28.52 44.36
C VAL A 3 18.20 29.02 43.77
N TRP A 4 18.27 30.33 43.51
CA TRP A 4 19.54 31.07 43.51
C TRP A 4 19.67 31.80 44.84
N LEU A 5 20.53 31.28 45.72
CA LEU A 5 21.33 31.93 46.78
C LEU A 5 21.44 31.00 47.98
N ALA A 6 22.49 30.19 47.97
CA ALA A 6 22.91 29.30 49.04
C ALA A 6 24.44 29.42 49.18
N ALA A 7 24.96 29.28 50.41
CA ALA A 7 26.39 29.39 50.74
C ALA A 7 27.28 28.53 49.81
N PRO A 8 28.58 28.84 49.62
CA PRO A 8 29.43 28.22 48.58
C PRO A 8 29.47 26.68 48.56
N GLY A 9 29.15 25.99 49.67
CA GLY A 9 28.98 24.54 49.71
C GLY A 9 27.66 23.98 49.14
N GLN A 10 26.56 24.75 49.16
CA GLN A 10 25.24 24.32 48.65
C GLN A 10 25.10 24.50 47.13
N VAL A 11 25.84 25.45 46.52
CA VAL A 11 25.85 25.68 45.07
C VAL A 11 26.37 24.47 44.27
N ALA A 12 27.30 23.70 44.86
CA ALA A 12 27.83 22.50 44.22
C ALA A 12 26.80 21.36 44.20
N LEU A 13 26.04 21.20 45.28
CA LEU A 13 24.98 20.20 45.41
C LEU A 13 23.84 20.49 44.43
N ASP A 14 23.40 21.74 44.32
CA ASP A 14 22.32 22.15 43.41
C ASP A 14 22.71 21.99 41.94
N ARG A 15 23.98 22.27 41.58
CA ARG A 15 24.49 22.01 40.23
C ARG A 15 24.52 20.51 39.93
N ALA A 16 24.93 19.69 40.89
CA ALA A 16 24.95 18.23 40.75
C ALA A 16 23.54 17.64 40.56
N VAL A 17 22.55 18.12 41.31
CA VAL A 17 21.14 17.69 41.17
C VAL A 17 20.56 18.08 39.81
N ASN A 18 20.82 19.30 39.34
CA ASN A 18 20.36 19.74 38.02
C ASN A 18 21.01 18.94 36.87
N LEU A 19 22.31 18.67 36.97
CA LEU A 19 23.02 17.81 36.01
C LEU A 19 22.47 16.37 36.03
N ALA A 20 22.16 15.84 37.22
CA ALA A 20 21.57 14.51 37.36
C ALA A 20 20.15 14.43 36.75
N LEU A 21 19.31 15.46 36.94
CA LEU A 21 17.98 15.54 36.34
C LEU A 21 18.04 15.65 34.81
N LEU A 22 18.95 16.47 34.28
CA LEU A 22 19.17 16.58 32.82
C LEU A 22 19.69 15.27 32.24
N ALA A 23 20.64 14.61 32.91
CA ALA A 23 21.15 13.30 32.51
C ALA A 23 20.04 12.25 32.53
N LEU A 24 19.21 12.22 33.57
CA LEU A 24 18.07 11.30 33.69
C LEU A 24 17.05 11.55 32.58
N ALA A 25 16.68 12.81 32.32
CA ALA A 25 15.76 13.20 31.26
C ALA A 25 16.28 12.79 29.87
N ALA A 26 17.56 13.02 29.61
CA ALA A 26 18.22 12.59 28.38
C ALA A 26 18.24 11.06 28.26
N LEU A 27 18.49 10.35 29.36
CA LEU A 27 18.52 8.88 29.38
C LEU A 27 17.12 8.27 29.19
N THR A 28 16.08 8.89 29.77
CA THR A 28 14.69 8.49 29.55
C THR A 28 14.25 8.79 28.12
N ALA A 29 14.59 9.96 27.57
CA ALA A 29 14.30 10.30 26.16
C ALA A 29 15.02 9.34 25.21
N TYR A 30 16.28 9.01 25.50
CA TYR A 30 17.05 8.02 24.74
C TYR A 30 16.44 6.61 24.85
N ARG A 31 16.02 6.17 26.04
CA ARG A 31 15.35 4.87 26.21
C ARG A 31 13.99 4.82 25.51
N LEU A 32 13.19 5.88 25.57
CA LEU A 32 11.91 5.99 24.86
C LEU A 32 12.09 5.96 23.35
N THR A 33 13.04 6.73 22.82
CA THR A 33 13.36 6.73 21.38
C THR A 33 13.96 5.40 20.94
N ARG A 34 14.81 4.77 21.77
CA ARG A 34 15.35 3.44 21.51
C ARG A 34 14.26 2.36 21.55
N LEU A 35 13.35 2.37 22.51
CA LEU A 35 12.18 1.47 22.57
C LEU A 35 11.28 1.64 21.36
N ALA A 36 11.02 2.89 20.95
CA ALA A 36 10.26 3.19 19.75
C ALA A 36 10.96 2.70 18.46
N ARG A 37 12.30 2.70 18.43
CA ARG A 37 13.11 2.23 17.29
C ARG A 37 13.40 0.73 17.30
N SER A 38 13.54 0.09 18.47
CA SER A 38 13.92 -1.32 18.62
C SER A 38 12.74 -2.27 18.44
N GLY A 39 11.51 -1.76 18.38
CA GLY A 39 10.34 -2.46 17.85
C GLY A 39 10.30 -2.44 16.32
N LEU A 40 11.28 -3.09 15.69
CA LEU A 40 11.34 -3.35 14.24
C LEU A 40 9.97 -3.89 13.74
N LEU A 41 9.34 -3.22 12.75
CA LEU A 41 8.10 -3.63 12.04
C LEU A 41 6.74 -3.51 12.78
N TRP A 42 6.41 -2.35 13.36
CA TRP A 42 5.00 -2.05 13.64
C TRP A 42 4.22 -1.83 12.33
N ARG A 43 3.14 -2.62 12.11
CA ARG A 43 2.13 -2.39 11.05
C ARG A 43 1.79 -0.90 11.00
N VAL A 44 1.56 -0.36 9.79
CA VAL A 44 1.26 1.06 9.54
C VAL A 44 0.21 1.63 10.51
N SER A 45 -0.71 0.78 10.99
CA SER A 45 -1.77 1.13 11.95
C SER A 45 -1.24 1.78 13.18
N ARG A 46 -0.21 1.14 13.70
CA ARG A 46 0.23 1.47 15.01
C ARG A 46 1.18 2.68 14.97
N LYS A 47 1.80 2.97 13.82
CA LYS A 47 2.54 4.22 13.57
C LYS A 47 1.60 5.41 13.50
N LEU A 48 0.51 5.31 12.73
CA LEU A 48 -0.46 6.40 12.61
C LEU A 48 -1.11 6.70 13.96
N VAL A 49 -1.60 5.68 14.66
CA VAL A 49 -2.22 5.86 15.99
C VAL A 49 -1.23 6.47 16.99
N LEU A 50 0.02 6.01 17.03
CA LEU A 50 1.03 6.56 17.93
C LEU A 50 1.39 8.02 17.57
N SER A 51 1.51 8.36 16.29
CA SER A 51 1.75 9.73 15.83
C SER A 51 0.59 10.66 16.22
N TYR A 52 -0.66 10.23 16.07
CA TYR A 52 -1.81 11.04 16.50
C TYR A 52 -1.89 11.19 18.02
N ILE A 53 -1.55 10.16 18.79
CA ILE A 53 -1.44 10.27 20.26
C ILE A 53 -0.32 11.24 20.65
N LEU A 54 0.84 11.19 19.99
CA LEU A 54 1.96 12.08 20.28
C LEU A 54 1.67 13.53 19.88
N VAL A 55 1.03 13.76 18.72
CA VAL A 55 0.67 15.10 18.25
C VAL A 55 -0.51 15.68 19.04
N GLY A 56 -1.46 14.85 19.47
CA GLY A 56 -2.65 15.30 20.19
C GLY A 56 -2.47 15.33 21.71
N ALA A 57 -2.09 14.23 22.34
CA ALA A 57 -2.12 14.12 23.81
C ALA A 57 -0.94 14.81 24.51
N VAL A 58 0.24 14.86 23.87
CA VAL A 58 1.44 15.44 24.49
C VAL A 58 1.33 16.96 24.65
N PRO A 59 0.89 17.75 23.65
CA PRO A 59 0.68 19.18 23.84
C PRO A 59 -0.35 19.49 24.94
N ILE A 60 -1.44 18.72 25.04
CA ILE A 60 -2.45 18.88 26.10
C ILE A 60 -1.82 18.66 27.47
N LEU A 61 -1.10 17.55 27.63
CA LEU A 61 -0.42 17.24 28.88
C LEU A 61 0.59 18.32 29.26
N LEU A 62 1.38 18.80 28.29
CA LEU A 62 2.34 19.88 28.49
C LEU A 62 1.63 21.16 28.90
N LEU A 63 0.57 21.57 28.20
CA LEU A 63 -0.19 22.78 28.50
C LEU A 63 -0.77 22.71 29.91
N VAL A 64 -1.45 21.62 30.27
CA VAL A 64 -2.01 21.41 31.62
C VAL A 64 -0.91 21.47 32.67
N THR A 65 0.23 20.82 32.44
CA THR A 65 1.36 20.80 33.38
C THR A 65 2.00 22.19 33.53
N PHE A 66 2.21 22.92 32.43
CA PHE A 66 2.76 24.28 32.46
C PHE A 66 1.81 25.26 33.10
N SER A 67 0.50 25.20 32.80
CA SER A 67 -0.52 26.03 33.43
C SER A 67 -0.59 25.76 34.94
N ALA A 68 -0.56 24.49 35.36
CA ALA A 68 -0.52 24.14 36.78
C ALA A 68 0.76 24.67 37.45
N LEU A 69 1.92 24.54 36.80
CA LEU A 69 3.18 25.04 37.35
C LEU A 69 3.20 26.57 37.45
N ALA A 70 2.74 27.27 36.41
CA ALA A 70 2.65 28.74 36.41
C ALA A 70 1.69 29.24 37.50
N PHE A 71 0.54 28.58 37.65
CA PHE A 71 -0.40 28.84 38.73
C PHE A 71 0.27 28.68 40.10
N LEU A 72 0.96 27.57 40.34
CA LEU A 72 1.67 27.32 41.61
C LEU A 72 2.70 28.42 41.91
N LEU A 73 3.49 28.81 40.92
CA LEU A 73 4.52 29.84 41.07
C LEU A 73 3.91 31.19 41.47
N VAL A 74 2.89 31.66 40.74
CA VAL A 74 2.26 32.95 41.03
C VAL A 74 1.65 32.98 42.43
N PHE A 75 0.98 31.89 42.84
CA PHE A 75 0.36 31.82 44.17
C PHE A 75 1.40 31.80 45.29
N PHE A 76 2.53 31.11 45.09
CA PHE A 76 3.62 31.12 46.07
C PHE A 76 4.30 32.49 46.15
N ASP A 77 4.50 33.17 45.03
CA ASP A 77 5.11 34.51 45.01
C ASP A 77 4.21 35.55 45.68
N ILE A 78 2.90 35.54 45.41
CA ILE A 78 1.94 36.43 46.07
C ILE A 78 1.88 36.14 47.57
N GLY A 79 1.80 34.87 47.97
CA GLY A 79 1.79 34.49 49.39
C GLY A 79 3.05 34.97 50.11
N SER A 80 4.20 34.78 49.49
CA SER A 80 5.49 35.20 50.03
C SER A 80 5.59 36.73 50.15
N TYR A 81 5.11 37.45 49.15
CA TYR A 81 5.05 38.91 49.15
C TYR A 81 4.18 39.44 50.30
N LEU A 82 2.98 38.89 50.50
CA LEU A 82 2.06 39.33 51.55
C LEU A 82 2.62 39.10 52.95
N VAL A 83 3.29 37.96 53.18
CA VAL A 83 3.98 37.73 54.45
C VAL A 83 5.08 38.77 54.63
N ARG A 84 5.93 39.00 53.63
CA ARG A 84 7.01 39.98 53.74
C ARG A 84 6.51 41.40 53.99
N ASP A 85 5.49 41.83 53.25
CA ASP A 85 4.88 43.16 53.39
C ASP A 85 4.34 43.38 54.81
N ARG A 86 3.71 42.35 55.40
CA ARG A 86 3.23 42.43 56.78
C ARG A 86 4.37 42.56 57.80
N PHE A 87 5.47 41.85 57.60
CA PHE A 87 6.65 41.98 58.48
C PHE A 87 7.28 43.38 58.34
N ASP A 88 7.36 43.92 57.13
CA ASP A 88 7.84 45.27 56.87
C ASP A 88 6.92 46.32 57.53
N GLU A 89 5.61 46.10 57.55
CA GLU A 89 4.64 46.95 58.26
C GLU A 89 4.89 46.97 59.78
N ILE A 90 5.09 45.81 60.39
CA ILE A 90 5.39 45.69 61.84
C ILE A 90 6.70 46.41 62.18
N VAL A 91 7.73 46.24 61.36
CA VAL A 91 9.00 46.99 61.49
C VAL A 91 8.77 48.50 61.36
N GLY A 92 7.91 48.91 60.42
CA GLY A 92 7.49 50.30 60.26
C GLY A 92 6.81 50.86 61.51
N GLN A 93 5.89 50.10 62.11
CA GLN A 93 5.19 50.48 63.35
C GLN A 93 6.17 50.67 64.52
N ALA A 94 7.14 49.76 64.70
CA ALA A 94 8.20 49.91 65.69
C ALA A 94 8.96 51.24 65.50
N SER A 95 9.30 51.57 64.25
CA SER A 95 9.99 52.84 63.92
C SER A 95 9.14 54.07 64.26
N VAL A 96 7.84 54.02 63.97
CA VAL A 96 6.90 55.12 64.28
C VAL A 96 6.78 55.30 65.79
N TYR A 97 6.59 54.23 66.57
CA TYR A 97 6.55 54.29 68.03
C TYR A 97 7.85 54.87 68.62
N GLY A 98 8.99 54.49 68.05
CA GLY A 98 10.30 55.01 68.46
C GLY A 98 10.43 56.51 68.19
N ARG A 99 10.05 56.97 66.98
CA ARG A 99 10.09 58.39 66.61
C ARG A 99 9.15 59.24 67.46
N MET A 100 7.93 58.77 67.69
CA MET A 100 6.95 59.49 68.54
C MET A 100 7.44 59.63 69.98
N THR A 101 8.02 58.57 70.53
CA THR A 101 8.57 58.57 71.89
C THR A 101 9.79 59.49 71.99
N LEU A 102 10.72 59.39 71.03
CA LEU A 102 11.92 60.24 71.01
C LEU A 102 11.56 61.72 70.91
N PHE A 103 10.57 62.08 70.09
CA PHE A 103 10.09 63.45 69.95
C PHE A 103 9.53 64.05 71.26
N GLU A 104 8.87 63.24 72.09
CA GLU A 104 8.43 63.68 73.42
C GLU A 104 9.61 63.83 74.39
N ILE A 105 10.57 62.89 74.34
CA ILE A 105 11.78 62.90 75.19
C ILE A 105 12.66 64.12 74.91
N GLU A 106 12.83 64.52 73.64
CA GLU A 106 13.61 65.70 73.27
C GLU A 106 13.04 67.03 73.79
N ARG A 107 11.75 67.05 74.16
CA ARG A 107 11.03 68.24 74.63
C ARG A 107 10.81 68.27 76.15
N ALA A 108 11.17 67.21 76.84
CA ALA A 108 10.94 67.04 78.26
C ALA A 108 12.25 67.09 79.06
N ASP A 109 12.17 67.54 80.31
CA ASP A 109 13.29 67.53 81.24
C ASP A 109 13.72 66.09 81.60
N LEU A 110 15.00 65.92 81.95
CA LEU A 110 15.61 64.62 82.31
C LEU A 110 14.84 63.86 83.40
N SER A 111 14.21 64.55 84.35
CA SER A 111 13.41 63.93 85.41
C SER A 111 12.10 63.31 84.92
N ALA A 112 11.62 63.70 83.74
CA ALA A 112 10.35 63.24 83.17
C ALA A 112 10.51 62.05 82.21
N HIS A 113 11.72 61.74 81.73
CA HIS A 113 11.97 60.70 80.72
C HIS A 113 11.46 59.32 81.13
N ALA A 114 11.68 58.91 82.39
CA ALA A 114 11.22 57.61 82.90
C ALA A 114 9.69 57.49 82.84
N SER A 115 8.96 58.54 83.24
CA SER A 115 7.49 58.56 83.19
C SER A 115 6.92 58.55 81.77
N ILE A 116 7.64 59.16 80.81
CA ILE A 116 7.26 59.16 79.39
C ILE A 116 7.40 57.76 78.80
N ILE A 117 8.52 57.08 79.09
CA ILE A 117 8.75 55.69 78.65
C ILE A 117 7.69 54.77 79.24
N GLU A 118 7.43 54.81 80.54
CA GLU A 118 6.44 53.93 81.19
C GLU A 118 5.04 54.13 80.62
N ARG A 119 4.63 55.38 80.40
CA ARG A 119 3.34 55.72 79.78
C ARG A 119 3.24 55.24 78.33
N ARG A 120 4.30 55.44 77.53
CA ARG A 120 4.34 55.01 76.11
C ARG A 120 4.42 53.49 76.00
N GLN A 121 5.19 52.85 76.87
CA GLN A 121 5.28 51.41 77.01
C GLN A 121 3.92 50.81 77.32
N ALA A 122 3.16 51.37 78.28
CA ALA A 122 1.80 50.91 78.58
C ALA A 122 0.84 51.08 77.38
N ALA A 123 0.94 52.19 76.64
CA ALA A 123 0.12 52.43 75.46
C ALA A 123 0.44 51.47 74.29
N ILE A 124 1.71 51.14 74.08
CA ILE A 124 2.14 50.17 73.07
C ILE A 124 1.77 48.75 73.52
N SER A 125 1.99 48.41 74.79
CA SER A 125 1.69 47.10 75.37
C SER A 125 0.20 46.78 75.35
N ALA A 126 -0.67 47.80 75.37
CA ALA A 126 -2.11 47.62 75.20
C ALA A 126 -2.51 47.07 73.82
N ARG A 127 -1.68 47.29 72.78
CA ARG A 127 -1.86 46.74 71.43
C ARG A 127 -0.96 45.54 71.15
N HIS A 128 0.24 45.51 71.72
CA HIS A 128 1.24 44.46 71.52
C HIS A 128 1.69 43.91 72.89
N PRO A 129 1.08 42.82 73.41
CA PRO A 129 1.21 42.38 74.81
C PRO A 129 2.61 41.99 75.31
N GLN A 130 3.65 42.15 74.51
CA GLN A 130 5.05 41.84 74.85
C GLN A 130 6.04 42.85 74.24
N ALA A 131 5.56 43.98 73.72
CA ALA A 131 6.43 45.04 73.24
C ALA A 131 7.32 45.55 74.38
N SER A 132 8.55 45.95 74.09
CA SER A 132 9.41 46.66 75.04
C SER A 132 9.97 47.94 74.45
N LEU A 133 9.90 49.00 75.25
CA LEU A 133 10.38 50.34 74.95
C LEU A 133 11.43 50.71 75.99
N SER A 134 12.64 51.01 75.54
CA SER A 134 13.74 51.42 76.40
C SER A 134 14.44 52.67 75.86
N LEU A 135 14.99 53.45 76.79
CA LEU A 135 15.88 54.56 76.50
C LEU A 135 17.31 54.06 76.69
N ALA A 136 18.10 54.04 75.63
CA ALA A 136 19.49 53.62 75.63
C ALA A 136 20.42 54.82 75.42
N SER A 137 21.62 54.73 75.96
CA SER A 137 22.68 55.68 75.65
C SER A 137 23.31 55.33 74.31
N PRO A 138 23.66 56.29 73.44
CA PRO A 138 24.30 55.99 72.15
C PRO A 138 25.60 55.17 72.24
N GLU A 139 26.25 55.15 73.41
CA GLU A 139 27.44 54.33 73.71
C GLU A 139 27.12 52.84 73.97
N GLU A 140 25.87 52.50 74.32
CA GLU A 140 25.40 51.13 74.58
C GLU A 140 24.94 50.41 73.30
N LEU A 141 24.88 51.13 72.18
CA LEU A 141 24.45 50.59 70.89
C LEU A 141 25.62 49.90 70.17
N PRO A 142 25.34 48.82 69.41
CA PRO A 142 26.32 48.19 68.53
C PRO A 142 27.05 49.19 67.62
N THR A 143 28.35 48.99 67.42
CA THR A 143 29.22 49.90 66.66
C THR A 143 28.80 50.09 65.21
N TRP A 144 28.11 49.11 64.61
CA TRP A 144 27.59 49.20 63.24
C TRP A 144 26.44 50.22 63.08
N LEU A 145 25.80 50.63 64.18
CA LEU A 145 24.76 51.65 64.18
C LEU A 145 25.32 53.08 64.16
N ALA A 146 26.62 53.31 64.43
CA ALA A 146 27.39 54.57 64.39
C ALA A 146 26.64 55.87 63.98
N GLY A 147 25.66 56.32 64.78
CA GLY A 147 24.90 57.55 64.55
C GLY A 147 23.77 57.48 63.51
N ARG A 148 23.44 56.29 62.99
CA ARG A 148 22.31 56.01 62.09
C ARG A 148 21.23 55.23 62.83
N GLY A 149 19.97 55.63 62.66
CA GLY A 149 18.84 54.83 63.14
C GLY A 149 18.74 53.50 62.39
N PHE A 150 18.03 52.55 62.98
CA PHE A 150 17.77 51.24 62.39
C PHE A 150 16.30 50.87 62.57
N SER A 151 15.77 50.13 61.61
CA SER A 151 14.48 49.46 61.73
C SER A 151 14.57 48.19 60.91
N GLY A 152 14.41 47.04 61.54
CA GLY A 152 14.48 45.76 60.86
C GLY A 152 14.16 44.61 61.79
N LEU A 153 14.14 43.41 61.22
CA LEU A 153 14.00 42.18 61.98
C LEU A 153 15.35 41.78 62.59
N VAL A 154 15.35 41.37 63.85
CA VAL A 154 16.51 40.86 64.60
C VAL A 154 16.16 39.52 65.26
N GLU A 155 17.12 38.89 65.93
CA GLU A 155 16.89 37.65 66.71
C GLU A 155 16.23 36.54 65.88
N GLN A 156 16.81 36.25 64.71
CA GLN A 156 16.28 35.27 63.75
C GLN A 156 14.86 35.58 63.26
N GLY A 157 14.48 36.86 63.20
CA GLY A 157 13.18 37.28 62.71
C GLY A 157 12.05 37.24 63.74
N LYS A 158 12.36 36.95 65.00
CA LYS A 158 11.38 36.90 66.10
C LYS A 158 11.00 38.27 66.65
N THR A 159 11.89 39.26 66.48
CA THR A 159 11.71 40.59 67.07
C THR A 159 11.90 41.65 65.98
N ALA A 160 10.93 42.54 65.82
CA ALA A 160 11.05 43.74 65.00
C ALA A 160 11.59 44.87 65.88
N ARG A 161 12.86 45.25 65.65
CA ARG A 161 13.58 46.23 66.45
C ARG A 161 13.72 47.53 65.67
N ALA A 162 13.37 48.64 66.30
CA ALA A 162 13.62 49.97 65.79
C ALA A 162 14.44 50.80 66.78
N VAL A 163 15.53 51.38 66.30
CA VAL A 163 16.39 52.30 67.04
C VAL A 163 16.32 53.67 66.40
N VAL A 164 15.84 54.65 67.17
CA VAL A 164 15.71 56.03 66.71
C VAL A 164 16.61 56.92 67.56
N LEU A 165 17.48 57.68 66.91
CA LEU A 165 18.48 58.53 67.53
C LEU A 165 18.07 60.01 67.51
N SER A 166 18.39 60.74 68.57
CA SER A 166 18.17 62.19 68.68
C SER A 166 18.95 62.99 67.63
N GLY A 167 18.35 64.06 67.10
CA GLY A 167 18.92 64.84 65.98
C GLY A 167 20.10 65.73 66.39
N GLY A 168 21.22 65.67 65.65
CA GLY A 168 22.40 66.54 65.84
C GLY A 168 23.71 65.90 65.38
N ARG A 169 24.83 66.65 65.43
CA ARG A 169 26.19 66.11 65.12
C ARG A 169 26.68 65.05 66.14
N ALA A 170 26.05 64.98 67.32
CA ALA A 170 26.26 63.95 68.33
C ALA A 170 24.91 63.63 69.00
N PRO A 171 24.31 62.45 68.75
CA PRO A 171 23.03 62.07 69.36
C PRO A 171 23.20 61.96 70.88
N ARG A 172 22.20 62.43 71.65
CA ARG A 172 22.23 62.37 73.13
C ARG A 172 21.37 61.25 73.72
N HIS A 173 20.36 60.80 72.99
CA HIS A 173 19.40 59.78 73.42
C HIS A 173 19.08 58.85 72.26
N ALA A 174 18.89 57.56 72.57
CA ALA A 174 18.40 56.56 71.64
C ALA A 174 17.15 55.89 72.22
N VAL A 175 16.07 55.85 71.44
CA VAL A 175 14.88 55.06 71.82
C VAL A 175 14.93 53.75 71.06
N VAL A 176 14.89 52.64 71.80
CA VAL A 176 14.82 51.28 71.26
C VAL A 176 13.41 50.76 71.49
N VAL A 177 12.78 50.32 70.40
CA VAL A 177 11.47 49.66 70.42
C VAL A 177 11.62 48.26 69.89
N ASP A 178 11.25 47.28 70.69
CA ASP A 178 11.19 45.89 70.31
C ASP A 178 9.74 45.43 70.29
N LEU A 179 9.29 44.98 69.12
CA LEU A 179 7.98 44.35 68.94
C LEU A 179 8.18 42.86 68.65
N PRO A 180 7.73 41.95 69.52
CA PRO A 180 7.75 40.52 69.24
C PRO A 180 6.82 40.19 68.08
N VAL A 181 7.39 39.61 67.03
CA VAL A 181 6.72 39.41 65.75
C VAL A 181 5.62 38.36 65.85
N GLU A 182 5.83 37.28 66.62
CA GLU A 182 4.81 36.25 66.87
C GLU A 182 3.52 36.85 67.46
N SER A 183 3.64 37.83 68.36
CA SER A 183 2.50 38.52 68.99
C SER A 183 1.84 39.58 68.11
N ALA A 184 2.54 40.07 67.07
CA ALA A 184 2.02 41.07 66.13
C ALA A 184 1.37 40.43 64.88
N LEU A 185 1.64 39.14 64.65
CA LEU A 185 1.03 38.35 63.58
C LEU A 185 -0.36 37.79 63.95
N THR A 186 -0.71 37.75 65.23
CA THR A 186 -2.01 37.25 65.73
C THR A 186 -3.21 38.17 65.46
N ASP A 187 -3.01 39.34 64.84
CA ASP A 187 -4.05 40.32 64.53
C ASP A 187 -5.00 39.91 63.37
N GLY A 188 -4.94 38.66 62.89
CA GLY A 188 -5.88 38.10 61.91
C GLY A 188 -5.80 38.68 60.48
N ALA A 189 -4.97 39.71 60.25
CA ALA A 189 -4.86 40.37 58.93
C ALA A 189 -4.30 39.46 57.82
N LEU A 190 -3.29 38.64 58.13
CA LEU A 190 -2.77 37.61 57.20
C LEU A 190 -3.76 36.45 57.03
N GLU A 191 -4.49 36.11 58.08
CA GLU A 191 -5.50 35.04 58.00
C GLU A 191 -6.69 35.47 57.12
N ALA A 192 -7.02 36.76 57.11
CA ALA A 192 -8.05 37.33 56.24
C ALA A 192 -7.70 37.24 54.74
N SER A 193 -6.40 37.21 54.39
CA SER A 193 -5.94 36.94 53.02
C SER A 193 -5.79 35.45 52.71
N GLY A 194 -6.19 34.56 53.63
CA GLY A 194 -6.08 33.11 53.44
C GLY A 194 -4.69 32.53 53.66
N ILE A 195 -3.75 33.31 54.22
CA ILE A 195 -2.39 32.88 54.53
C ILE A 195 -2.29 32.55 56.02
N ARG A 196 -1.78 31.36 56.34
CA ARG A 196 -1.52 30.97 57.74
C ARG A 196 -0.08 30.52 57.93
N LEU A 197 0.54 31.02 59.00
CA LEU A 197 1.93 30.74 59.36
C LEU A 197 2.00 29.61 60.41
N GLY A 198 3.07 28.82 60.40
CA GLY A 198 3.45 27.96 61.53
C GLY A 198 2.86 26.54 61.58
N GLU A 199 1.68 26.27 61.00
CA GLU A 199 1.11 24.91 60.96
C GLU A 199 0.88 24.42 59.52
N GLN A 200 1.55 23.33 59.14
CA GLN A 200 1.20 22.58 57.93
C GLN A 200 -0.08 21.78 58.20
N ARG A 201 -1.19 22.16 57.57
CA ARG A 201 -2.41 21.34 57.59
C ARG A 201 -2.19 20.05 56.80
N ALA A 202 -2.45 18.91 57.43
CA ALA A 202 -2.68 17.65 56.72
C ALA A 202 -3.90 17.83 55.80
N GLY A 203 -3.68 17.83 54.48
CA GLY A 203 -4.72 18.00 53.47
C GLY A 203 -4.72 19.34 52.71
N SER A 204 -3.87 20.31 53.08
CA SER A 204 -3.62 21.46 52.22
C SER A 204 -2.70 21.04 51.05
N LEU A 205 -3.19 21.18 49.81
CA LEU A 205 -2.41 20.84 48.62
C LEU A 205 -1.23 21.79 48.37
N LEU A 206 -1.25 22.99 48.96
CA LEU A 206 -0.30 24.08 48.69
C LEU A 206 0.40 24.54 49.97
N ASN A 207 1.16 23.64 50.58
CA ASN A 207 2.10 24.01 51.65
C ASN A 207 3.39 24.54 51.02
N THR A 208 3.87 25.67 51.52
CA THR A 208 5.08 26.33 51.01
C THR A 208 5.82 27.02 52.15
N ALA A 209 6.91 27.71 51.85
CA ALA A 209 7.67 28.45 52.84
C ALA A 209 8.20 29.75 52.24
N THR A 210 8.29 30.78 53.09
CA THR A 210 8.95 32.03 52.74
C THR A 210 10.22 32.22 53.58
N TYR A 211 11.12 33.03 53.05
CA TYR A 211 12.37 33.39 53.71
C TYR A 211 12.38 34.89 53.97
N LEU A 212 12.63 35.25 55.22
CA LEU A 212 12.78 36.63 55.64
C LEU A 212 14.26 36.93 55.88
N THR A 213 14.66 38.15 55.59
CA THR A 213 16.00 38.64 55.94
C THR A 213 15.93 39.31 57.30
N TYR A 214 16.82 38.93 58.21
CA TYR A 214 17.02 39.59 59.49
C TYR A 214 18.44 40.12 59.59
N VAL A 215 18.67 41.06 60.50
CA VAL A 215 19.99 41.58 60.81
C VAL A 215 20.44 40.96 62.12
N ASP A 216 21.62 40.35 62.11
CA ASP A 216 22.28 39.91 63.33
C ASP A 216 22.64 41.13 64.18
N TRP A 217 22.11 41.18 65.40
CA TRP A 217 22.13 42.40 66.22
C TRP A 217 23.55 42.81 66.62
N GLU A 218 24.45 41.84 66.86
CA GLU A 218 25.81 42.12 67.29
C GLU A 218 26.70 42.53 66.12
N THR A 219 26.53 41.88 64.97
CA THR A 219 27.44 42.05 63.82
C THR A 219 26.93 43.01 62.74
N GLY A 220 25.62 43.30 62.72
CA GLY A 220 24.99 44.08 61.65
C GLY A 220 24.87 43.33 60.31
N ALA A 221 25.25 42.05 60.26
CA ALA A 221 25.23 41.26 59.03
C ALA A 221 23.79 40.80 58.70
N ALA A 222 23.39 40.96 57.44
CA ALA A 222 22.12 40.44 56.96
C ALA A 222 22.19 38.91 56.81
N GLN A 223 21.30 38.21 57.50
CA GLN A 223 21.17 36.75 57.47
C GLN A 223 19.74 36.36 57.05
N ARG A 224 19.59 35.17 56.49
CA ARG A 224 18.26 34.62 56.15
C ARG A 224 17.73 33.79 57.31
N THR A 225 16.48 34.04 57.67
CA THR A 225 15.74 33.21 58.62
C THR A 225 15.60 31.76 58.13
N PRO A 226 15.45 30.79 59.04
CA PRO A 226 14.90 29.49 58.68
C PRO A 226 13.58 29.65 57.92
N PRO A 227 13.26 28.75 56.97
CA PRO A 227 12.03 28.85 56.18
C PRO A 227 10.81 28.91 57.10
N VAL A 228 10.03 29.98 56.98
CA VAL A 228 8.77 30.13 57.68
C VAL A 228 7.72 29.38 56.88
N ALA A 229 7.25 28.25 57.42
CA ALA A 229 6.22 27.45 56.79
C ALA A 229 4.90 28.23 56.73
N MET A 230 4.27 28.22 55.56
CA MET A 230 2.96 28.83 55.35
C MET A 230 2.06 27.91 54.53
N SER A 231 0.76 28.01 54.80
CA SER A 231 -0.28 27.40 53.98
C SER A 231 -1.11 28.48 53.32
N VAL A 232 -1.49 28.25 52.06
CA VAL A 232 -2.28 29.20 51.26
C VAL A 232 -3.63 28.58 50.93
N ASP A 233 -4.71 29.23 51.39
CA ASP A 233 -6.07 28.94 50.97
C ASP A 233 -6.38 29.73 49.70
N VAL A 234 -6.37 29.04 48.56
CA VAL A 234 -6.51 29.64 47.22
C VAL A 234 -7.83 30.41 47.05
N PRO A 235 -9.02 29.85 47.37
CA PRO A 235 -10.26 30.61 47.36
C PRO A 235 -10.23 31.89 48.20
N ALA A 236 -9.68 31.82 49.42
CA ALA A 236 -9.62 32.97 50.32
C ALA A 236 -8.67 34.06 49.78
N LEU A 237 -7.49 33.67 49.31
CA LEU A 237 -6.51 34.59 48.72
C LEU A 237 -7.03 35.24 47.44
N TYR A 238 -7.71 34.48 46.58
CA TYR A 238 -8.32 35.01 45.37
C TYR A 238 -9.41 36.05 45.68
N ASN A 239 -10.27 35.76 46.66
CA ASN A 239 -11.30 36.70 47.09
C ASN A 239 -10.70 37.96 47.71
N TRP A 240 -9.62 37.82 48.49
CA TRP A 240 -8.90 38.96 49.08
C TRP A 240 -8.24 39.86 48.02
N LEU A 241 -7.60 39.27 47.00
CA LEU A 241 -7.02 40.01 45.87
C LEU A 241 -8.06 40.78 45.04
N GLY A 242 -9.32 40.34 45.07
CA GLY A 242 -10.42 40.94 44.31
C GLY A 242 -10.92 42.30 44.83
N GLY A 243 -10.48 42.72 46.02
CA GLY A 243 -10.86 43.99 46.64
C GLY A 243 -12.36 44.10 47.01
N ASP A 244 -12.82 45.31 47.35
CA ASP A 244 -14.21 45.60 47.74
C ASP A 244 -15.24 45.16 46.69
N ASP A 245 -16.48 44.91 47.14
CA ASP A 245 -17.59 44.26 46.42
C ASP A 245 -17.82 44.75 44.97
N ALA A 246 -17.49 46.02 44.65
CA ALA A 246 -17.65 46.59 43.31
C ALA A 246 -16.74 45.92 42.25
N ASN A 247 -15.50 45.54 42.60
CA ASN A 247 -14.55 44.91 41.67
C ASN A 247 -14.60 43.38 41.72
N ALA A 248 -15.07 42.81 42.83
CA ALA A 248 -15.25 41.36 43.01
C ALA A 248 -16.18 40.73 41.95
N GLY A 249 -17.16 41.48 41.43
CA GLY A 249 -18.02 41.04 40.32
C GLY A 249 -17.27 40.87 38.99
N PHE A 250 -16.39 41.83 38.66
CA PHE A 250 -15.61 41.80 37.42
C PHE A 250 -14.61 40.65 37.42
N HIS A 251 -13.86 40.45 38.51
CA HIS A 251 -12.88 39.37 38.62
C HIS A 251 -13.52 37.98 38.50
N ARG A 252 -14.66 37.76 39.18
CA ARG A 252 -15.42 36.49 39.06
C ARG A 252 -15.93 36.26 37.63
N THR A 253 -16.39 37.31 36.96
CA THR A 253 -16.85 37.21 35.57
C THR A 253 -15.69 36.88 34.62
N LEU A 254 -14.54 37.55 34.78
CA LEU A 254 -13.34 37.27 33.99
C LEU A 254 -12.82 35.85 34.21
N LEU A 255 -12.81 35.37 35.47
CA LEU A 255 -12.42 34.00 35.78
C LEU A 255 -13.39 32.99 35.14
N ALA A 256 -14.70 33.23 35.23
CA ALA A 256 -15.69 32.39 34.58
C ALA A 256 -15.50 32.36 33.06
N MET A 257 -15.17 33.49 32.44
CA MET A 257 -14.82 33.55 31.01
C MET A 257 -13.56 32.75 30.68
N LEU A 258 -12.48 32.88 31.46
CA LEU A 258 -11.24 32.13 31.25
C LEU A 258 -11.44 30.63 31.43
N VAL A 259 -12.19 30.21 32.46
CA VAL A 259 -12.58 28.81 32.67
C VAL A 259 -13.43 28.33 31.50
N GLY A 260 -14.38 29.12 31.03
CA GLY A 260 -15.19 28.82 29.85
C GLY A 260 -14.35 28.61 28.59
N ILE A 261 -13.38 29.48 28.33
CA ILE A 261 -12.42 29.35 27.21
C ILE A 261 -11.57 28.09 27.38
N GLY A 262 -11.07 27.81 28.58
CA GLY A 262 -10.28 26.60 28.85
C GLY A 262 -11.07 25.31 28.61
N VAL A 263 -12.32 25.26 29.06
CA VAL A 263 -13.23 24.13 28.81
C VAL A 263 -13.51 23.98 27.31
N LEU A 264 -13.76 25.09 26.60
CA LEU A 264 -13.98 25.07 25.15
C LEU A 264 -12.77 24.51 24.40
N LEU A 265 -11.55 24.99 24.72
CA LEU A 265 -10.32 24.49 24.13
C LEU A 265 -10.11 23.00 24.40
N LEU A 266 -10.35 22.55 25.64
CA LEU A 266 -10.27 21.14 26.01
C LEU A 266 -11.25 20.28 25.20
N VAL A 267 -12.49 20.74 25.01
CA VAL A 267 -13.50 20.03 24.21
C VAL A 267 -13.04 19.92 22.75
N ILE A 268 -12.51 21.00 22.17
CA ILE A 268 -11.98 21.01 20.80
C ILE A 268 -10.83 20.00 20.67
N GLU A 269 -9.91 19.97 21.63
CA GLU A 269 -8.78 19.03 21.64
C GLU A 269 -9.22 17.58 21.75
N VAL A 270 -10.20 17.29 22.62
CA VAL A 270 -10.78 15.93 22.75
C VAL A 270 -11.46 15.48 21.46
N ILE A 271 -12.23 16.35 20.81
CA ILE A 271 -12.87 16.07 19.52
C ILE A 271 -11.82 15.84 18.44
N ALA A 272 -10.79 16.69 18.38
CA ALA A 272 -9.69 16.55 17.42
C ALA A 272 -8.94 15.22 17.61
N LEU A 273 -8.66 14.82 18.85
CA LEU A 273 -8.03 13.55 19.17
C LEU A 273 -8.91 12.36 18.78
N ALA A 274 -10.22 12.42 19.07
CA ALA A 274 -11.18 11.38 18.70
C ALA A 274 -11.27 11.20 17.18
N ASN A 275 -11.38 12.29 16.42
CA ASN A 275 -11.39 12.27 14.96
C ASN A 275 -10.07 11.74 14.37
N GLY A 276 -8.93 12.17 14.92
CA GLY A 276 -7.61 11.66 14.50
C GLY A 276 -7.46 10.16 14.73
N LEU A 277 -7.90 9.66 15.90
CA LEU A 277 -7.91 8.23 16.21
C LEU A 277 -8.86 7.43 15.31
N ALA A 278 -10.05 7.96 15.04
CA ALA A 278 -11.03 7.33 14.14
C ALA A 278 -10.46 7.22 12.71
N LEU A 279 -9.94 8.32 12.16
CA LEU A 279 -9.34 8.35 10.83
C LEU A 279 -8.15 7.38 10.72
N ALA A 280 -7.27 7.36 11.73
CA ALA A 280 -6.14 6.44 11.77
C ALA A 280 -6.59 4.96 11.76
N ARG A 281 -7.66 4.62 12.50
CA ARG A 281 -8.22 3.26 12.52
C ARG A 281 -8.83 2.87 11.18
N THR A 282 -9.62 3.75 10.57
CA THR A 282 -10.26 3.49 9.27
C THR A 282 -9.23 3.28 8.18
N ILE A 283 -8.30 4.23 8.01
CA ILE A 283 -7.25 4.15 6.98
C ILE A 283 -6.48 2.84 7.11
N THR A 284 -6.11 2.46 8.34
CA THR A 284 -5.25 1.30 8.45
C THR A 284 -5.96 -0.02 8.31
N THR A 285 -7.22 -0.10 8.73
CA THR A 285 -7.99 -1.33 8.50
C THR A 285 -8.09 -1.61 7.01
N SER A 286 -8.41 -0.60 6.21
CA SER A 286 -8.47 -0.73 4.75
C SER A 286 -7.13 -1.11 4.13
N VAL A 287 -6.01 -0.52 4.60
CA VAL A 287 -4.67 -0.84 4.09
C VAL A 287 -4.23 -2.27 4.45
N ASP A 288 -4.53 -2.74 5.67
CA ASP A 288 -4.21 -4.11 6.10
C ASP A 288 -5.02 -5.15 5.31
N GLU A 289 -6.29 -4.85 5.02
CA GLU A 289 -7.15 -5.68 4.17
C GLU A 289 -6.66 -5.74 2.72
N LEU A 290 -6.28 -4.58 2.14
CA LEU A 290 -5.67 -4.51 0.81
C LEU A 290 -4.37 -5.30 0.73
N PHE A 291 -3.49 -5.12 1.72
CA PHE A 291 -2.24 -5.87 1.81
C PHE A 291 -2.50 -7.38 1.89
N GLY A 292 -3.39 -7.82 2.78
CA GLY A 292 -3.77 -9.23 2.90
C GLY A 292 -4.44 -9.77 1.64
N GLY A 293 -5.23 -8.96 0.94
CA GLY A 293 -5.79 -9.30 -0.37
C GLY A 293 -4.69 -9.52 -1.42
N THR A 294 -3.73 -8.60 -1.53
CA THR A 294 -2.63 -8.73 -2.50
C THR A 294 -1.75 -9.95 -2.25
N GLU A 295 -1.47 -10.30 -0.99
CA GLU A 295 -0.70 -11.51 -0.65
C GLU A 295 -1.42 -12.80 -1.02
N ARG A 296 -2.76 -12.84 -0.87
CA ARG A 296 -3.58 -13.99 -1.30
C ARG A 296 -3.62 -14.14 -2.82
N VAL A 297 -3.73 -13.03 -3.55
CA VAL A 297 -3.63 -13.04 -5.01
C VAL A 297 -2.27 -13.59 -5.46
N LYS A 298 -1.20 -13.23 -4.74
CA LYS A 298 0.14 -13.76 -4.99
C LYS A 298 0.25 -15.27 -4.72
N SER A 299 -0.53 -15.82 -3.78
CA SER A 299 -0.62 -17.28 -3.54
C SER A 299 -1.53 -18.02 -4.53
N GLY A 300 -2.19 -17.32 -5.46
CA GLY A 300 -3.11 -17.90 -6.44
C GLY A 300 -4.56 -18.01 -5.97
N GLU A 301 -4.91 -17.39 -4.83
CA GLU A 301 -6.26 -17.39 -4.30
C GLU A 301 -7.03 -16.15 -4.79
N PHE A 302 -7.90 -16.33 -5.79
CA PHE A 302 -8.66 -15.24 -6.41
C PHE A 302 -10.12 -15.13 -5.95
N ASP A 303 -10.62 -16.08 -5.16
CA ASP A 303 -12.06 -16.17 -4.80
C ASP A 303 -12.49 -15.17 -3.72
N GLN A 304 -11.56 -14.78 -2.85
CA GLN A 304 -11.89 -13.90 -1.72
C GLN A 304 -11.85 -12.43 -2.12
N ARG A 305 -12.98 -11.76 -1.88
CA ARG A 305 -13.12 -10.31 -2.08
C ARG A 305 -12.82 -9.55 -0.80
N ILE A 306 -12.28 -8.36 -0.95
CA ILE A 306 -12.05 -7.43 0.16
C ILE A 306 -13.34 -6.65 0.44
N ALA A 307 -13.66 -6.43 1.71
CA ALA A 307 -14.82 -5.64 2.10
C ALA A 307 -14.60 -4.15 1.79
N VAL A 308 -15.54 -3.53 1.07
CA VAL A 308 -15.53 -2.08 0.82
C VAL A 308 -16.23 -1.39 1.99
N ARG A 309 -15.44 -0.81 2.91
CA ARG A 309 -15.95 -0.23 4.18
C ARG A 309 -16.10 1.29 4.17
N SER A 310 -15.61 1.95 3.14
CA SER A 310 -15.48 3.41 3.07
C SER A 310 -15.91 3.91 1.70
N ASP A 311 -16.42 5.14 1.63
CA ASP A 311 -16.82 5.82 0.38
C ASP A 311 -15.76 6.86 -0.05
N ASP A 312 -14.49 6.56 0.23
CA ASP A 312 -13.34 7.39 -0.10
C ASP A 312 -12.42 6.68 -1.10
N GLN A 313 -11.25 7.27 -1.35
CA GLN A 313 -10.25 6.72 -2.27
C GLN A 313 -9.80 5.29 -1.90
N LEU A 314 -9.79 4.94 -0.60
CA LEU A 314 -9.45 3.58 -0.16
C LEU A 314 -10.58 2.59 -0.46
N GLY A 315 -11.83 3.04 -0.32
CA GLY A 315 -13.00 2.29 -0.76
C GLY A 315 -12.97 1.98 -2.25
N THR A 316 -12.74 3.01 -3.07
CA THR A 316 -12.59 2.85 -4.53
C THR A 316 -11.45 1.90 -4.89
N LEU A 317 -10.32 1.98 -4.19
CA LEU A 317 -9.19 1.07 -4.40
C LEU A 317 -9.55 -0.40 -4.06
N ALA A 318 -10.29 -0.64 -2.98
CA ALA A 318 -10.78 -1.98 -2.64
C ALA A 318 -11.76 -2.51 -3.69
N ALA A 319 -12.66 -1.66 -4.22
CA ALA A 319 -13.55 -2.03 -5.32
C ALA A 319 -12.78 -2.36 -6.61
N SER A 320 -11.83 -1.50 -7.02
CA SER A 320 -10.99 -1.75 -8.19
C SER A 320 -10.12 -3.01 -8.04
N PHE A 321 -9.65 -3.31 -6.83
CA PHE A 321 -8.94 -4.55 -6.54
C PHE A 321 -9.83 -5.78 -6.75
N ASN A 322 -11.08 -5.73 -6.26
CA ASN A 322 -12.06 -6.80 -6.44
C ASN A 322 -12.41 -7.01 -7.93
N ASP A 323 -12.57 -5.94 -8.71
CA ASP A 323 -12.82 -6.01 -10.15
C ASP A 323 -11.63 -6.64 -10.89
N MET A 324 -10.41 -6.21 -10.57
CA MET A 324 -9.18 -6.77 -11.15
C MET A 324 -9.08 -8.27 -10.86
N THR A 325 -9.28 -8.69 -9.60
CA THR A 325 -9.21 -10.11 -9.23
C THR A 325 -10.30 -10.93 -9.90
N GLY A 326 -11.52 -10.40 -10.04
CA GLY A 326 -12.59 -11.05 -10.80
C GLY A 326 -12.26 -11.24 -12.28
N ARG A 327 -11.66 -10.23 -12.92
CA ARG A 327 -11.21 -10.33 -14.32
C ARG A 327 -10.07 -11.33 -14.50
N ILE A 328 -9.10 -11.35 -13.59
CA ILE A 328 -8.00 -12.33 -13.63
C ILE A 328 -8.56 -13.75 -13.48
N GLN A 329 -9.47 -13.98 -12.54
CA GLN A 329 -10.13 -15.27 -12.36
C GLN A 329 -10.84 -15.74 -13.63
N HIS A 330 -11.60 -14.86 -14.28
CA HIS A 330 -12.28 -15.16 -15.54
C HIS A 330 -11.28 -15.56 -16.65
N LEU A 331 -10.21 -14.77 -16.81
CA LEU A 331 -9.17 -15.05 -17.81
C LEU A 331 -8.45 -16.38 -17.58
N LEU A 332 -8.22 -16.77 -16.32
CA LEU A 332 -7.62 -18.06 -15.99
C LEU A 332 -8.52 -19.22 -16.41
N VAL A 333 -9.83 -19.12 -16.13
CA VAL A 333 -10.82 -20.13 -16.54
C VAL A 333 -10.88 -20.25 -18.07
N GLU A 334 -10.98 -19.13 -18.78
CA GLU A 334 -10.99 -19.11 -20.25
C GLU A 334 -9.69 -19.69 -20.84
N GLN A 335 -8.54 -19.39 -20.23
CA GLN A 335 -7.25 -19.91 -20.68
C GLN A 335 -7.15 -21.43 -20.49
N ASP A 336 -7.64 -21.95 -19.37
CA ASP A 336 -7.63 -23.40 -19.12
C ASP A 336 -8.61 -24.14 -20.03
N GLU A 337 -9.78 -23.58 -20.31
CA GLU A 337 -10.72 -24.13 -21.29
C GLU A 337 -10.12 -24.13 -22.71
N LYS A 338 -9.48 -23.02 -23.11
CA LYS A 338 -8.78 -22.94 -24.40
C LYS A 338 -7.67 -23.98 -24.52
N ARG A 339 -6.83 -24.13 -23.50
CA ARG A 339 -5.76 -25.15 -23.47
C ARG A 339 -6.32 -26.56 -23.62
N ARG A 340 -7.43 -26.85 -22.94
CA ARG A 340 -8.10 -28.15 -23.04
C ARG A 340 -8.59 -28.40 -24.48
N LEU A 341 -9.25 -27.43 -25.10
CA LEU A 341 -9.72 -27.54 -26.49
C LEU A 341 -8.56 -27.71 -27.48
N GLU A 342 -7.47 -26.95 -27.32
CA GLU A 342 -6.25 -27.09 -28.13
C GLU A 342 -5.66 -28.50 -28.00
N GLN A 343 -5.67 -29.07 -26.80
CA GLN A 343 -5.20 -30.44 -26.56
C GLN A 343 -6.13 -31.49 -27.18
N GLU A 344 -7.45 -31.32 -27.09
CA GLU A 344 -8.42 -32.20 -27.75
C GLU A 344 -8.29 -32.17 -29.28
N LEU A 345 -8.07 -30.98 -29.87
CA LEU A 345 -7.81 -30.84 -31.32
C LEU A 345 -6.48 -31.48 -31.75
N ARG A 346 -5.43 -31.36 -30.92
CA ARG A 346 -4.16 -32.03 -31.20
C ARG A 346 -4.30 -33.55 -31.20
N ILE A 347 -5.07 -34.12 -30.27
CA ILE A 347 -5.37 -35.55 -30.25
C ILE A 347 -6.13 -35.95 -31.51
N ALA A 348 -7.13 -35.13 -31.93
CA ALA A 348 -7.86 -35.37 -33.17
C ALA A 348 -6.93 -35.36 -34.40
N ARG A 349 -5.96 -34.44 -34.46
CA ARG A 349 -4.91 -34.41 -35.49
C ARG A 349 -4.12 -35.70 -35.54
N ASP A 350 -3.62 -36.15 -34.39
CA ASP A 350 -2.78 -37.36 -34.33
C ASP A 350 -3.57 -38.60 -34.78
N ILE A 351 -4.85 -38.69 -34.41
CA ILE A 351 -5.77 -39.73 -34.90
C ILE A 351 -5.95 -39.61 -36.42
N GLN A 352 -6.26 -38.42 -36.93
CA GLN A 352 -6.45 -38.18 -38.36
C GLN A 352 -5.22 -38.58 -39.18
N MET A 353 -4.03 -38.13 -38.76
CA MET A 353 -2.77 -38.46 -39.44
C MET A 353 -2.42 -39.95 -39.33
N SER A 354 -2.87 -40.65 -38.29
CA SER A 354 -2.74 -42.11 -38.19
C SER A 354 -3.67 -42.86 -39.15
N LEU A 355 -4.74 -42.21 -39.64
CA LEU A 355 -5.61 -42.76 -40.67
C LEU A 355 -5.00 -42.59 -42.08
N LEU A 356 -4.02 -41.72 -42.29
CA LEU A 356 -3.39 -41.61 -43.62
C LEU A 356 -2.27 -42.66 -43.79
N PRO A 357 -1.94 -43.07 -45.03
CA PRO A 357 -0.85 -44.01 -45.29
C PRO A 357 0.47 -43.54 -44.67
N GLN A 358 1.11 -44.40 -43.88
CA GLN A 358 2.40 -44.11 -43.26
C GLN A 358 3.55 -44.77 -44.03
N GLY A 359 4.55 -43.95 -44.40
CA GLY A 359 5.76 -44.40 -45.10
C GLY A 359 5.62 -44.44 -46.63
N THR A 360 6.72 -44.81 -47.29
CA THR A 360 6.76 -44.96 -48.75
C THR A 360 6.06 -46.26 -49.16
N LEU A 361 5.04 -46.19 -50.01
CA LEU A 361 4.46 -47.39 -50.60
C LEU A 361 5.43 -47.91 -51.67
N GLN A 362 6.07 -49.04 -51.41
CA GLN A 362 6.84 -49.76 -52.41
C GLN A 362 5.95 -50.85 -52.99
N ALA A 363 5.47 -50.63 -54.20
CA ALA A 363 4.80 -51.66 -54.99
C ALA A 363 5.70 -52.08 -56.16
N PRO A 364 5.69 -53.35 -56.57
CA PRO A 364 6.47 -53.80 -57.74
C PRO A 364 6.13 -52.94 -58.97
N GLY A 365 7.16 -52.34 -59.58
CA GLY A 365 7.02 -51.44 -60.75
C GLY A 365 6.62 -49.99 -60.43
N LEU A 366 6.47 -49.60 -59.16
CA LEU A 366 6.06 -48.24 -58.77
C LEU A 366 6.91 -47.69 -57.60
N SER A 367 7.39 -46.46 -57.76
CA SER A 367 7.88 -45.63 -56.65
C SER A 367 6.87 -44.53 -56.35
N VAL A 368 6.53 -44.37 -55.06
CA VAL A 368 5.50 -43.43 -54.64
C VAL A 368 5.95 -42.58 -53.46
N ALA A 369 5.79 -41.27 -53.57
CA ALA A 369 5.94 -40.35 -52.44
C ALA A 369 4.65 -39.55 -52.25
N ALA A 370 4.28 -39.29 -51.01
CA ALA A 370 3.14 -38.47 -50.67
C ALA A 370 3.47 -37.52 -49.52
N LEU A 371 2.70 -36.44 -49.43
CA LEU A 371 2.70 -35.49 -48.32
C LEU A 371 1.26 -35.02 -48.12
N CYS A 372 0.84 -34.91 -46.86
CA CYS A 372 -0.37 -34.20 -46.46
C CYS A 372 0.00 -33.30 -45.28
N SER A 373 -0.17 -32.00 -45.45
CA SER A 373 0.12 -30.97 -44.45
C SER A 373 -1.14 -30.14 -44.22
N PRO A 374 -1.88 -30.37 -43.12
CA PRO A 374 -3.06 -29.58 -42.79
C PRO A 374 -2.70 -28.12 -42.49
N ALA A 375 -3.52 -27.17 -42.96
CA ALA A 375 -3.39 -25.74 -42.69
C ALA A 375 -3.81 -25.35 -41.26
N ARG A 376 -4.68 -26.17 -40.64
CA ARG A 376 -5.15 -26.02 -39.25
C ARG A 376 -4.75 -27.22 -38.39
N GLU A 377 -5.33 -27.33 -37.20
CA GLU A 377 -5.12 -28.48 -36.32
C GLU A 377 -5.56 -29.78 -37.00
N VAL A 378 -6.67 -29.77 -37.75
CA VAL A 378 -7.16 -30.92 -38.54
C VAL A 378 -7.62 -30.44 -39.93
N GLY A 379 -7.49 -31.32 -40.93
CA GLY A 379 -7.72 -31.02 -42.35
C GLY A 379 -8.93 -31.72 -42.99
N GLY A 380 -9.28 -31.33 -44.21
CA GLY A 380 -10.25 -32.02 -45.09
C GLY A 380 -9.60 -32.97 -46.10
N ASP A 381 -8.31 -32.78 -46.38
CA ASP A 381 -7.59 -33.57 -47.38
C ASP A 381 -7.47 -35.06 -47.01
N TYR A 382 -7.61 -35.90 -48.03
CA TYR A 382 -7.50 -37.34 -47.95
C TYR A 382 -6.65 -37.86 -49.11
N TYR A 383 -5.69 -38.73 -48.80
CA TYR A 383 -5.08 -39.58 -49.82
C TYR A 383 -4.95 -40.99 -49.28
N ASP A 384 -5.00 -41.97 -50.18
CA ASP A 384 -4.83 -43.38 -49.80
C ASP A 384 -4.34 -44.23 -50.97
N PHE A 385 -3.76 -45.37 -50.61
CA PHE A 385 -3.37 -46.41 -51.55
C PHE A 385 -4.02 -47.72 -51.14
N LEU A 386 -4.97 -48.16 -51.96
CA LEU A 386 -5.81 -49.32 -51.70
C LEU A 386 -5.34 -50.50 -52.57
N PRO A 387 -4.70 -51.54 -52.02
CA PRO A 387 -4.37 -52.73 -52.78
C PRO A 387 -5.65 -53.45 -53.21
N LEU A 388 -5.78 -53.74 -54.50
CA LEU A 388 -6.91 -54.47 -55.07
C LEU A 388 -6.59 -55.96 -55.21
N ALA A 389 -7.63 -56.80 -55.23
CA ALA A 389 -7.48 -58.26 -55.16
C ALA A 389 -6.73 -58.88 -56.36
N ASP A 390 -6.65 -58.18 -57.48
CA ASP A 390 -6.01 -58.62 -58.72
C ASP A 390 -4.58 -58.07 -58.90
N GLY A 391 -4.00 -57.47 -57.85
CA GLY A 391 -2.65 -56.91 -57.87
C GLY A 391 -2.57 -55.47 -58.38
N ARG A 392 -3.69 -54.86 -58.79
CA ARG A 392 -3.79 -53.43 -59.10
C ARG A 392 -3.84 -52.60 -57.82
N ILE A 393 -3.58 -51.30 -57.95
CA ILE A 393 -3.58 -50.36 -56.82
C ILE A 393 -4.58 -49.24 -57.10
N GLY A 394 -5.52 -49.03 -56.18
CA GLY A 394 -6.35 -47.85 -56.13
C GLY A 394 -5.59 -46.69 -55.49
N LEU A 395 -5.49 -45.57 -56.18
CA LEU A 395 -4.98 -44.30 -55.67
C LEU A 395 -6.17 -43.36 -55.47
N ILE A 396 -6.26 -42.79 -54.27
CA ILE A 396 -7.25 -41.76 -53.93
C ILE A 396 -6.51 -40.47 -53.59
N ILE A 397 -7.01 -39.36 -54.11
CA ILE A 397 -6.77 -38.03 -53.56
C ILE A 397 -8.11 -37.30 -53.51
N ALA A 398 -8.43 -36.66 -52.40
CA ALA A 398 -9.67 -35.94 -52.21
C ALA A 398 -9.47 -34.75 -51.28
N ASP A 399 -10.33 -33.76 -51.44
CA ASP A 399 -10.46 -32.62 -50.54
C ASP A 399 -11.95 -32.44 -50.19
N VAL A 400 -12.22 -32.27 -48.90
CA VAL A 400 -13.54 -32.02 -48.36
C VAL A 400 -13.71 -30.51 -48.15
N SER A 401 -14.66 -29.91 -48.87
CA SER A 401 -14.94 -28.48 -48.74
C SER A 401 -15.27 -28.09 -47.28
N GLY A 402 -14.68 -26.98 -46.84
CA GLY A 402 -14.71 -26.55 -45.45
C GLY A 402 -13.34 -26.72 -44.80
N LYS A 403 -13.20 -26.38 -43.52
CA LYS A 403 -11.92 -26.47 -42.78
C LYS A 403 -12.17 -26.86 -41.34
N GLY A 404 -11.19 -27.50 -40.71
CA GLY A 404 -11.26 -27.88 -39.31
C GLY A 404 -12.05 -29.16 -39.07
N THR A 405 -12.76 -29.25 -37.94
CA THR A 405 -13.26 -30.52 -37.40
C THR A 405 -14.34 -31.20 -38.25
N SER A 406 -15.22 -30.44 -38.92
CA SER A 406 -16.25 -31.03 -39.78
C SER A 406 -15.67 -31.72 -41.01
N ALA A 407 -14.68 -31.07 -41.66
CA ALA A 407 -14.02 -31.63 -42.83
C ALA A 407 -13.25 -32.92 -42.49
N ALA A 408 -12.59 -32.95 -41.32
CA ALA A 408 -11.90 -34.13 -40.83
C ALA A 408 -12.83 -35.33 -40.56
N LEU A 409 -14.05 -35.09 -40.08
CA LEU A 409 -15.05 -36.16 -39.86
C LEU A 409 -15.54 -36.76 -41.18
N TYR A 410 -15.88 -35.90 -42.15
CA TYR A 410 -16.27 -36.35 -43.49
C TYR A 410 -15.12 -37.07 -44.21
N MET A 411 -13.87 -36.65 -43.98
CA MET A 411 -12.71 -37.37 -44.48
C MET A 411 -12.64 -38.80 -43.93
N ALA A 412 -12.81 -38.97 -42.62
CA ALA A 412 -12.80 -40.30 -41.99
C ALA A 412 -13.94 -41.19 -42.49
N GLU A 413 -15.14 -40.62 -42.70
CA GLU A 413 -16.27 -41.32 -43.32
C GLU A 413 -15.96 -41.74 -44.77
N LEU A 414 -15.41 -40.82 -45.57
CA LEU A 414 -14.99 -41.07 -46.94
C LEU A 414 -13.97 -42.20 -47.01
N LYS A 415 -12.98 -42.23 -46.12
CA LYS A 415 -12.00 -43.32 -46.05
C LYS A 415 -12.68 -44.68 -45.88
N GLY A 416 -13.61 -44.80 -44.93
CA GLY A 416 -14.34 -46.05 -44.69
C GLY A 416 -15.17 -46.48 -45.89
N LEU A 417 -15.83 -45.51 -46.55
CA LEU A 417 -16.62 -45.72 -47.75
C LEU A 417 -15.76 -46.21 -48.92
N MET A 418 -14.65 -45.52 -49.20
CA MET A 418 -13.75 -45.83 -50.32
C MET A 418 -13.05 -47.18 -50.13
N LEU A 419 -12.60 -47.49 -48.91
CA LEU A 419 -12.04 -48.80 -48.59
C LEU A 419 -13.04 -49.93 -48.84
N SER A 420 -14.33 -49.70 -48.58
CA SER A 420 -15.38 -50.69 -48.79
C SER A 420 -15.72 -50.85 -50.28
N LEU A 421 -15.91 -49.74 -50.99
CA LEU A 421 -16.30 -49.76 -52.41
C LEU A 421 -15.18 -50.23 -53.33
N SER A 422 -13.91 -49.97 -53.01
CA SER A 422 -12.75 -50.45 -53.79
C SER A 422 -12.64 -51.97 -53.85
N ARG A 423 -13.23 -52.69 -52.88
CA ARG A 423 -13.28 -54.16 -52.88
C ARG A 423 -14.39 -54.72 -53.78
N ILE A 424 -15.34 -53.88 -54.18
CA ILE A 424 -16.54 -54.27 -54.93
C ILE A 424 -16.40 -53.85 -56.40
N HIS A 425 -15.90 -52.63 -56.64
CA HIS A 425 -15.82 -52.04 -57.97
C HIS A 425 -14.41 -52.07 -58.53
N THR A 426 -14.32 -52.44 -59.81
CA THR A 426 -13.08 -52.40 -60.59
C THR A 426 -12.95 -51.15 -61.47
N SER A 427 -14.08 -50.53 -61.84
CA SER A 427 -14.14 -49.29 -62.61
C SER A 427 -14.15 -48.08 -61.66
N PRO A 428 -13.23 -47.11 -61.83
CA PRO A 428 -13.24 -45.87 -61.08
C PRO A 428 -14.56 -45.10 -61.16
N ARG A 429 -15.17 -45.03 -62.36
CA ARG A 429 -16.45 -44.36 -62.55
C ARG A 429 -17.57 -45.01 -61.74
N ALA A 430 -17.69 -46.33 -61.81
CA ALA A 430 -18.72 -47.07 -61.08
C ALA A 430 -18.57 -46.87 -59.56
N LEU A 431 -17.34 -46.89 -59.07
CA LEU A 431 -17.03 -46.64 -57.66
C LEU A 431 -17.50 -45.25 -57.22
N LEU A 432 -17.15 -44.20 -57.98
CA LEU A 432 -17.50 -42.83 -57.64
C LEU A 432 -19.00 -42.56 -57.70
N VAL A 433 -19.73 -43.21 -58.62
CA VAL A 433 -21.20 -43.12 -58.70
C VAL A 433 -21.85 -43.66 -57.43
N ASP A 434 -21.43 -44.83 -56.96
CA ASP A 434 -21.97 -45.42 -55.73
C ASP A 434 -21.48 -44.66 -54.49
N ALA A 435 -20.24 -44.16 -54.50
CA ALA A 435 -19.74 -43.28 -53.44
C ALA A 435 -20.61 -42.02 -53.30
N ASN A 436 -20.92 -41.34 -54.41
CA ASN A 436 -21.79 -40.17 -54.39
C ASN A 436 -23.21 -40.51 -53.91
N ARG A 437 -23.78 -41.64 -54.32
CA ARG A 437 -25.10 -42.10 -53.87
C ARG A 437 -25.15 -42.31 -52.35
N ILE A 438 -24.07 -42.81 -51.76
CA ILE A 438 -24.00 -43.11 -50.33
C ILE A 438 -23.69 -41.85 -49.50
N ILE A 439 -22.74 -41.02 -49.95
CA ILE A 439 -22.26 -39.87 -49.15
C ILE A 439 -23.17 -38.64 -49.28
N SER A 440 -23.82 -38.42 -50.43
CA SER A 440 -24.61 -37.19 -50.68
C SER A 440 -25.81 -36.97 -49.73
N PRO A 441 -26.51 -37.98 -49.20
CA PRO A 441 -27.55 -37.77 -48.21
C PRO A 441 -27.01 -37.40 -46.82
N HIS A 442 -25.73 -37.69 -46.55
CA HIS A 442 -25.08 -37.50 -45.24
C HIS A 442 -24.26 -36.20 -45.17
N LEU A 443 -23.89 -35.62 -46.31
CA LEU A 443 -23.23 -34.32 -46.38
C LEU A 443 -24.23 -33.17 -46.14
N ASP A 444 -23.80 -32.18 -45.36
CA ASP A 444 -24.54 -30.93 -45.22
C ASP A 444 -24.70 -30.22 -46.56
N SER A 445 -25.78 -29.46 -46.74
CA SER A 445 -26.12 -28.81 -48.03
C SER A 445 -25.10 -27.77 -48.55
N ARG A 446 -24.07 -27.45 -47.75
CA ARG A 446 -22.98 -26.53 -48.08
C ARG A 446 -21.64 -27.24 -48.25
N SER A 447 -21.59 -28.55 -48.03
CA SER A 447 -20.41 -29.38 -48.11
C SER A 447 -20.46 -30.26 -49.35
N PHE A 448 -19.34 -30.33 -50.03
CA PHE A 448 -19.06 -31.23 -51.14
C PHE A 448 -17.66 -31.79 -50.98
N ILE A 449 -17.37 -32.85 -51.72
CA ILE A 449 -16.05 -33.49 -51.73
C ILE A 449 -15.56 -33.49 -53.16
N THR A 450 -14.36 -32.97 -53.37
CA THR A 450 -13.66 -33.09 -54.64
C THR A 450 -12.75 -34.32 -54.54
N MET A 451 -12.75 -35.21 -55.54
CA MET A 451 -11.93 -36.43 -55.45
C MET A 451 -11.49 -36.94 -56.83
N THR A 452 -10.27 -37.46 -56.91
CA THR A 452 -9.80 -38.31 -58.00
C THR A 452 -9.56 -39.71 -57.49
N TYR A 453 -10.16 -40.70 -58.16
CA TYR A 453 -9.85 -42.10 -57.92
C TYR A 453 -9.23 -42.69 -59.20
N ALA A 454 -8.05 -43.28 -59.05
CA ALA A 454 -7.31 -43.92 -60.12
C ALA A 454 -7.01 -45.38 -59.76
N VAL A 455 -7.08 -46.27 -60.73
CA VAL A 455 -6.66 -47.67 -60.62
C VAL A 455 -5.46 -47.85 -61.52
N ILE A 456 -4.35 -48.25 -60.90
CA ILE A 456 -3.05 -48.43 -61.53
C ILE A 456 -2.78 -49.92 -61.68
N ASP A 457 -2.55 -50.33 -62.92
CA ASP A 457 -2.07 -51.66 -63.27
C ASP A 457 -0.63 -51.55 -63.80
N ALA A 458 0.33 -51.75 -62.89
CA ALA A 458 1.75 -51.66 -63.22
C ALA A 458 2.20 -52.77 -64.18
N ALA A 459 1.55 -53.95 -64.17
CA ALA A 459 1.89 -55.06 -65.05
C ALA A 459 1.39 -54.82 -66.48
N ALA A 460 0.19 -54.24 -66.63
CA ALA A 460 -0.36 -53.88 -67.92
C ALA A 460 0.16 -52.53 -68.45
N GLY A 461 0.83 -51.72 -67.63
CA GLY A 461 1.27 -50.36 -67.99
C GLY A 461 0.08 -49.42 -68.22
N THR A 462 -0.98 -49.55 -67.41
CA THR A 462 -2.19 -48.72 -67.57
C THR A 462 -2.60 -48.02 -66.29
N LEU A 463 -3.14 -46.81 -66.45
CA LEU A 463 -3.86 -46.09 -65.41
C LEU A 463 -5.27 -45.80 -65.91
N THR A 464 -6.28 -46.17 -65.13
CA THR A 464 -7.67 -45.78 -65.38
C THR A 464 -8.14 -44.88 -64.25
N CYS A 465 -8.69 -43.70 -64.53
CA CYS A 465 -9.14 -42.78 -63.50
C CYS A 465 -10.49 -42.14 -63.81
N ALA A 466 -11.13 -41.65 -62.75
CA ALA A 466 -12.29 -40.77 -62.83
C ALA A 466 -12.10 -39.63 -61.81
N ARG A 467 -12.49 -38.41 -62.22
CA ARG A 467 -12.32 -37.18 -61.43
C ARG A 467 -13.67 -36.59 -61.08
N ALA A 468 -14.05 -36.65 -59.83
CA ALA A 468 -15.23 -36.00 -59.29
C ALA A 468 -14.91 -34.55 -58.86
N GLY A 469 -14.65 -33.69 -59.85
CA GLY A 469 -14.47 -32.25 -59.65
C GLY A 469 -13.18 -31.81 -58.94
N HIS A 470 -12.27 -32.73 -58.63
CA HIS A 470 -10.94 -32.42 -58.04
C HIS A 470 -10.05 -31.63 -59.00
N THR A 471 -8.94 -31.12 -58.50
CA THR A 471 -7.85 -30.59 -59.32
C THR A 471 -7.42 -31.58 -60.42
N PRO A 472 -7.00 -31.10 -61.60
CA PRO A 472 -6.35 -31.93 -62.61
C PRO A 472 -5.09 -32.59 -62.05
N PHE A 473 -4.72 -33.76 -62.60
CA PHE A 473 -3.41 -34.35 -62.31
C PHE A 473 -2.46 -34.10 -63.47
N ILE A 474 -1.16 -34.04 -63.18
CA ILE A 474 -0.13 -33.73 -64.18
C ILE A 474 0.61 -35.01 -64.53
N ARG A 475 0.77 -35.29 -65.83
CA ARG A 475 1.64 -36.34 -66.35
C ARG A 475 2.89 -35.72 -66.96
N ILE A 476 4.05 -36.30 -66.68
CA ILE A 476 5.29 -36.05 -67.40
C ILE A 476 5.77 -37.38 -67.99
N ALA A 477 5.78 -37.46 -69.31
CA ALA A 477 6.23 -38.65 -70.02
C ALA A 477 7.74 -38.90 -69.81
N ALA A 478 8.11 -40.16 -69.78
CA ALA A 478 9.50 -40.63 -69.74
C ALA A 478 10.31 -40.07 -70.92
N HIS A 479 11.62 -40.00 -70.73
CA HIS A 479 12.56 -39.36 -71.66
C HIS A 479 12.45 -39.92 -73.10
N GLY A 480 12.29 -39.03 -74.10
CA GLY A 480 12.12 -39.39 -75.52
C GLY A 480 11.67 -38.25 -76.44
N SER A 481 11.14 -37.16 -75.88
CA SER A 481 10.85 -35.90 -76.61
C SER A 481 11.92 -34.85 -76.30
N ALA A 482 12.32 -34.05 -77.30
CA ALA A 482 13.35 -33.01 -77.18
C ALA A 482 12.99 -31.89 -76.17
N VAL A 483 11.73 -31.84 -75.71
CA VAL A 483 11.23 -30.96 -74.66
C VAL A 483 10.30 -31.78 -73.76
N ARG A 484 10.59 -31.85 -72.45
CA ARG A 484 9.62 -32.37 -71.46
C ARG A 484 8.50 -31.36 -71.31
N ARG A 485 7.26 -31.82 -71.41
CA ARG A 485 6.09 -30.98 -71.23
C ARG A 485 5.14 -31.64 -70.27
N ALA A 486 4.66 -30.89 -69.29
CA ALA A 486 3.58 -31.27 -68.41
C ALA A 486 2.28 -31.41 -69.21
N GLU A 487 1.70 -32.60 -69.19
CA GLU A 487 0.37 -32.90 -69.72
C GLU A 487 -0.64 -32.81 -68.58
N VAL A 488 -1.52 -31.81 -68.62
CA VAL A 488 -2.57 -31.64 -67.63
C VAL A 488 -3.76 -32.53 -68.00
N MET A 489 -4.09 -33.47 -67.12
CA MET A 489 -5.14 -34.45 -67.31
C MET A 489 -6.37 -34.08 -66.48
N ALA A 490 -7.45 -33.69 -67.15
CA ALA A 490 -8.67 -33.19 -66.53
C ALA A 490 -9.92 -33.85 -67.10
N PRO A 491 -10.15 -35.16 -66.86
CA PRO A 491 -11.39 -35.80 -67.31
C PRO A 491 -12.62 -35.11 -66.71
N ASP A 492 -13.72 -35.08 -67.44
CA ASP A 492 -14.93 -34.39 -67.01
C ASP A 492 -15.55 -35.04 -65.75
N GLY A 493 -16.11 -34.20 -64.89
CA GLY A 493 -16.83 -34.67 -63.71
C GLY A 493 -17.33 -33.55 -62.82
N MET A 494 -18.08 -33.95 -61.81
CA MET A 494 -18.74 -33.07 -60.84
C MET A 494 -18.34 -33.48 -59.43
N VAL A 495 -18.29 -32.54 -58.49
CA VAL A 495 -17.99 -32.81 -57.08
C VAL A 495 -19.01 -33.77 -56.46
N LEU A 496 -18.57 -34.62 -55.52
CA LEU A 496 -19.47 -35.48 -54.76
C LEU A 496 -20.26 -34.66 -53.74
N GLY A 497 -21.45 -35.14 -53.39
CA GLY A 497 -22.23 -34.60 -52.28
C GLY A 497 -23.32 -33.62 -52.68
N LEU A 498 -23.32 -33.14 -53.93
CA LEU A 498 -24.42 -32.33 -54.44
C LEU A 498 -25.66 -33.21 -54.62
N ASN A 499 -26.59 -33.12 -53.67
CA ASN A 499 -27.85 -33.86 -53.70
C ASN A 499 -28.82 -33.27 -54.75
N LEU A 500 -28.48 -33.45 -56.02
CA LEU A 500 -29.20 -32.97 -57.20
C LEU A 500 -29.76 -34.17 -57.98
N ASP A 501 -31.08 -34.15 -58.23
CA ASP A 501 -31.77 -35.11 -59.09
C ASP A 501 -31.44 -36.59 -58.77
N GLY A 502 -31.20 -36.93 -57.50
CA GLY A 502 -30.85 -38.30 -57.07
C GLY A 502 -29.50 -38.82 -57.58
N GLY A 503 -28.58 -37.93 -57.99
CA GLY A 503 -27.25 -38.29 -58.48
C GLY A 503 -27.14 -38.52 -60.00
N VAL A 504 -28.24 -38.39 -60.75
CA VAL A 504 -28.26 -38.65 -62.21
C VAL A 504 -27.31 -37.73 -62.98
N ARG A 505 -27.21 -36.44 -62.58
CA ARG A 505 -26.28 -35.50 -63.22
C ARG A 505 -24.82 -35.85 -62.97
N PHE A 506 -24.51 -36.27 -61.74
CA PHE A 506 -23.17 -36.70 -61.35
C PHE A 506 -22.70 -37.86 -62.25
N GLU A 507 -23.52 -38.91 -62.38
CA GLU A 507 -23.19 -40.07 -63.22
C GLU A 507 -23.01 -39.73 -64.70
N ARG A 508 -23.82 -38.81 -65.23
CA ARG A 508 -23.74 -38.40 -66.64
C ARG A 508 -22.49 -37.56 -66.94
N CYS A 509 -22.08 -36.70 -66.01
CA CYS A 509 -20.92 -35.82 -66.18
C CYS A 509 -19.59 -36.53 -65.93
N LEU A 510 -19.59 -37.67 -65.24
CA LEU A 510 -18.36 -38.37 -64.89
C LEU A 510 -17.79 -39.13 -66.09
N GLU A 511 -16.58 -38.75 -66.50
CA GLU A 511 -15.79 -39.40 -67.53
C GLU A 511 -14.78 -40.39 -66.90
N GLU A 512 -14.59 -41.53 -67.57
CA GLU A 512 -13.53 -42.48 -67.23
C GLU A 512 -12.44 -42.41 -68.29
N LEU A 513 -11.21 -42.14 -67.85
CA LEU A 513 -10.06 -41.98 -68.73
C LEU A 513 -9.06 -43.11 -68.48
N THR A 514 -8.71 -43.85 -69.53
CA THR A 514 -7.64 -44.85 -69.50
C THR A 514 -6.42 -44.35 -70.26
N LEU A 515 -5.27 -44.34 -69.60
CA LEU A 515 -3.98 -43.91 -70.11
C LEU A 515 -3.01 -45.07 -70.17
N GLN A 516 -2.21 -45.11 -71.24
CA GLN A 516 -1.03 -45.94 -71.33
C GLN A 516 0.15 -45.21 -70.67
N VAL A 517 0.76 -45.85 -69.70
CA VAL A 517 1.87 -45.32 -68.89
C VAL A 517 3.11 -46.16 -69.14
N ALA A 518 4.21 -45.49 -69.52
CA ALA A 518 5.47 -46.13 -69.80
C ALA A 518 6.39 -46.10 -68.56
N HIS A 519 7.39 -46.99 -68.52
CA HIS A 519 8.45 -46.90 -67.52
C HIS A 519 9.14 -45.53 -67.60
N GLY A 520 9.31 -44.88 -66.46
CA GLY A 520 9.83 -43.52 -66.31
C GLY A 520 8.76 -42.42 -66.31
N ASP A 521 7.50 -42.72 -66.63
CA ASP A 521 6.42 -41.74 -66.55
C ASP A 521 6.20 -41.31 -65.09
N LEU A 522 6.02 -40.00 -64.90
CA LEU A 522 5.69 -39.38 -63.62
C LEU A 522 4.23 -38.91 -63.66
N LEU A 523 3.48 -39.23 -62.61
CA LEU A 523 2.15 -38.73 -62.36
C LEU A 523 2.14 -37.95 -61.05
N PHE A 524 1.58 -36.76 -61.08
CA PHE A 524 1.49 -35.85 -59.95
C PHE A 524 0.03 -35.49 -59.69
N PHE A 525 -0.47 -35.92 -58.54
CA PHE A 525 -1.79 -35.59 -58.01
C PHE A 525 -1.59 -34.61 -56.86
N PHE A 526 -2.44 -33.61 -56.75
CA PHE A 526 -2.30 -32.56 -55.73
C PHE A 526 -3.63 -31.94 -55.37
N THR A 527 -3.74 -31.32 -54.20
CA THR A 527 -4.89 -30.50 -53.82
C THR A 527 -4.64 -29.02 -54.15
N ASP A 528 -5.72 -28.24 -54.23
CA ASP A 528 -5.66 -26.82 -54.60
C ASP A 528 -4.84 -25.98 -53.62
N GLY A 529 -4.64 -26.42 -52.38
CA GLY A 529 -3.73 -25.75 -51.44
C GLY A 529 -2.29 -25.61 -51.94
N ILE A 530 -1.85 -26.35 -52.96
CA ILE A 530 -0.57 -26.13 -53.64
C ILE A 530 -0.66 -25.00 -54.67
N SER A 531 -1.62 -25.05 -55.59
CA SER A 531 -1.75 -24.05 -56.66
C SER A 531 -2.24 -22.70 -56.13
N GLU A 532 -3.06 -22.71 -55.08
CA GLU A 532 -3.59 -21.52 -54.40
C GLU A 532 -2.71 -21.04 -53.23
N ALA A 533 -1.53 -21.65 -53.01
CA ALA A 533 -0.58 -21.12 -52.02
C ALA A 533 -0.20 -19.67 -52.37
N MET A 534 -0.33 -18.73 -51.43
CA MET A 534 -0.20 -17.30 -51.70
C MET A 534 1.11 -16.70 -51.18
N ASP A 535 1.71 -15.80 -51.96
CA ASP A 535 2.79 -14.93 -51.50
C ASP A 535 2.26 -13.75 -50.66
N ALA A 536 3.16 -12.90 -50.15
CA ALA A 536 2.80 -11.72 -49.36
C ALA A 536 1.94 -10.67 -50.09
N ARG A 537 1.80 -10.78 -51.43
CA ARG A 537 0.98 -9.89 -52.27
C ARG A 537 -0.38 -10.50 -52.59
N GLY A 538 -0.62 -11.75 -52.18
CA GLY A 538 -1.82 -12.51 -52.49
C GLY A 538 -1.79 -13.17 -53.86
N ASP A 539 -0.63 -13.22 -54.54
CA ASP A 539 -0.50 -13.93 -55.80
C ASP A 539 -0.39 -15.45 -55.51
N CYS A 540 -1.18 -16.25 -56.22
CA CYS A 540 -1.16 -17.71 -56.11
C CYS A 540 0.10 -18.30 -56.77
N PHE A 541 0.59 -19.44 -56.26
CA PHE A 541 1.71 -20.17 -56.82
C PHE A 541 1.43 -20.58 -58.28
N GLY A 542 0.20 -21.05 -58.52
CA GLY A 542 -0.35 -21.27 -59.85
C GLY A 542 0.14 -22.54 -60.55
N ASP A 543 -0.72 -23.08 -61.42
CA ASP A 543 -0.49 -24.32 -62.15
C ASP A 543 0.70 -24.24 -63.12
N GLU A 544 0.97 -23.05 -63.65
CA GLU A 544 2.07 -22.79 -64.59
C GLU A 544 3.44 -22.96 -63.93
N ARG A 545 3.60 -22.42 -62.71
CA ARG A 545 4.84 -22.60 -61.94
C ARG A 545 5.00 -24.03 -61.47
N LEU A 546 3.92 -24.64 -60.99
CA LEU A 546 3.91 -26.04 -60.58
C LEU A 546 4.37 -26.96 -61.73
N SER A 547 3.82 -26.75 -62.92
CA SER A 547 4.20 -27.50 -64.13
C SER A 547 5.67 -27.31 -64.49
N ALA A 548 6.16 -26.07 -64.49
CA ALA A 548 7.57 -25.77 -64.78
C ALA A 548 8.53 -26.38 -63.76
N CYS A 549 8.17 -26.37 -62.47
CA CYS A 549 8.95 -27.00 -61.41
C CYS A 549 9.03 -28.52 -61.62
N LEU A 550 7.88 -29.17 -61.87
CA LEU A 550 7.82 -30.61 -62.12
C LEU A 550 8.64 -31.02 -63.35
N GLU A 551 8.57 -30.28 -64.46
CA GLU A 551 9.37 -30.52 -65.67
C GLU A 551 10.88 -30.52 -65.39
N ALA A 552 11.33 -29.60 -64.51
CA ALA A 552 12.74 -29.46 -64.15
C ALA A 552 13.28 -30.60 -63.26
N ILE A 553 12.40 -31.24 -62.46
CA ILE A 553 12.81 -32.20 -61.43
C ILE A 553 12.28 -33.63 -61.67
N ALA A 554 11.53 -33.88 -62.74
CA ALA A 554 10.85 -35.15 -63.01
C ALA A 554 11.76 -36.40 -63.03
N ASP A 555 13.06 -36.26 -63.33
CA ASP A 555 14.00 -37.38 -63.33
C ASP A 555 14.35 -37.89 -61.94
N GLN A 556 14.14 -37.06 -60.91
CA GLN A 556 14.54 -37.40 -59.56
C GLN A 556 13.63 -38.50 -58.97
N PRO A 557 14.07 -39.17 -57.89
CA PRO A 557 13.19 -40.04 -57.11
C PRO A 557 11.98 -39.26 -56.56
N PRO A 558 10.79 -39.88 -56.43
CA PRO A 558 9.58 -39.21 -55.95
C PRO A 558 9.76 -38.44 -54.63
N GLU A 559 10.56 -38.95 -53.69
CA GLU A 559 10.83 -38.27 -52.43
C GLU A 559 11.63 -36.97 -52.63
N ALA A 560 12.60 -36.97 -53.54
CA ALA A 560 13.36 -35.77 -53.88
C ALA A 560 12.50 -34.73 -54.63
N ILE A 561 11.57 -35.19 -55.47
CA ILE A 561 10.58 -34.32 -56.12
C ILE A 561 9.69 -33.65 -55.07
N ARG A 562 9.14 -34.44 -54.13
CA ARG A 562 8.33 -33.92 -53.00
C ARG A 562 9.11 -32.86 -52.23
N ASP A 563 10.31 -33.19 -51.75
CA ASP A 563 11.10 -32.30 -50.90
C ASP A 563 11.43 -31.00 -51.64
N ARG A 564 11.77 -31.08 -52.93
CA ARG A 564 12.08 -29.91 -53.74
C ARG A 564 10.87 -29.03 -54.01
N LEU A 565 9.68 -29.61 -54.21
CA LEU A 565 8.43 -28.84 -54.34
C LEU A 565 8.07 -28.15 -53.03
N VAL A 566 8.23 -28.82 -51.90
CA VAL A 566 7.98 -28.23 -50.58
C VAL A 566 8.90 -27.03 -50.34
N GLU A 567 10.19 -27.15 -50.68
CA GLU A 567 11.14 -26.05 -50.62
C GLU A 567 10.71 -24.86 -51.50
N GLU A 568 10.30 -25.13 -52.74
CA GLU A 568 9.89 -24.10 -53.69
C GLU A 568 8.62 -23.36 -53.25
N ILE A 569 7.60 -24.10 -52.78
CA ILE A 569 6.37 -23.53 -52.22
C ILE A 569 6.70 -22.69 -50.98
N SER A 570 7.54 -23.21 -50.08
CA SER A 570 7.95 -22.48 -48.88
C SER A 570 8.71 -21.20 -49.21
N ALA A 571 9.58 -21.23 -50.22
CA ALA A 571 10.32 -20.06 -50.71
C ALA A 571 9.40 -19.02 -51.37
N PHE A 572 8.33 -19.46 -52.03
CA PHE A 572 7.33 -18.56 -52.62
C PHE A 572 6.44 -17.89 -51.58
N VAL A 573 5.94 -18.66 -50.61
CA VAL A 573 5.01 -18.20 -49.56
C VAL A 573 5.71 -17.29 -48.53
N GLN A 574 7.03 -17.42 -48.34
CA GLN A 574 7.85 -16.53 -47.49
C GLN A 574 7.34 -16.38 -46.04
N GLY A 575 6.83 -17.47 -45.46
CA GLY A 575 6.34 -17.50 -44.08
C GLY A 575 4.94 -16.92 -43.86
N GLN A 576 4.18 -16.66 -44.93
CA GLN A 576 2.74 -16.41 -44.80
C GLN A 576 2.02 -17.65 -44.24
N PRO A 577 0.92 -17.47 -43.47
CA PRO A 577 0.12 -18.58 -42.98
C PRO A 577 -0.44 -19.41 -44.14
N GLN A 578 -0.39 -20.74 -44.00
CA GLN A 578 -1.01 -21.64 -44.96
C GLN A 578 -2.53 -21.41 -44.97
N HIS A 579 -3.09 -21.18 -46.15
CA HIS A 579 -4.52 -20.89 -46.30
C HIS A 579 -5.37 -22.15 -46.43
N ASP A 580 -4.88 -23.18 -47.13
CA ASP A 580 -5.57 -24.46 -47.33
C ASP A 580 -4.66 -25.66 -47.15
N ASP A 581 -5.24 -26.85 -46.96
CA ASP A 581 -4.48 -28.08 -46.79
C ASP A 581 -3.63 -28.39 -48.03
N ILE A 582 -2.39 -28.83 -47.81
CA ILE A 582 -1.44 -29.12 -48.88
C ILE A 582 -1.27 -30.63 -48.94
N THR A 583 -1.81 -31.25 -49.98
CA THR A 583 -1.63 -32.68 -50.24
C THR A 583 -1.09 -32.91 -51.64
N MET A 584 -0.09 -33.77 -51.75
CA MET A 584 0.45 -34.22 -53.02
C MET A 584 0.75 -35.71 -52.99
N VAL A 585 0.55 -36.36 -54.13
CA VAL A 585 0.90 -37.75 -54.38
C VAL A 585 1.66 -37.83 -55.70
N ILE A 586 2.84 -38.41 -55.63
CA ILE A 586 3.80 -38.52 -56.72
C ILE A 586 3.98 -40.00 -57.02
N VAL A 587 3.60 -40.43 -58.21
CA VAL A 587 3.73 -41.83 -58.66
C VAL A 587 4.67 -41.87 -59.85
N LYS A 588 5.70 -42.71 -59.77
CA LYS A 588 6.66 -42.94 -60.86
C LYS A 588 6.71 -44.41 -61.21
N PHE A 589 6.60 -44.71 -62.51
CA PHE A 589 6.67 -46.08 -63.01
C PHE A 589 8.13 -46.49 -63.16
N ASN A 590 8.55 -47.54 -62.48
CA ASN A 590 9.91 -48.09 -62.58
C ASN A 590 9.94 -49.28 -63.54
N GLU A 591 11.15 -49.63 -64.00
CA GLU A 591 11.43 -50.87 -64.73
C GLU A 591 11.24 -52.13 -63.88
#